data_AF-A0A2T2S5M6-F1
#
_entry.id   AF-A0A2T2S5M6-F1
#
_cell.length_a   1.000
_cell.length_b   1.000
_cell.length_c   1.000
_cell.angle_alpha   90.00
_cell.angle_beta   90.00
_cell.angle_gamma   90.00
#
_symmetry.space_group_name_H-M   'P 1'
#
loop_
_entity.id
_entity.type
_entity.pdbx_description
1 polymer ?
#
loop_
_entity_poly.entity_id
_entity_poly.type
_entity_poly.pdbx_seq_one_letter_code
_entity_poly.pdbx_strand_id
1 'polypeptide(L)'
;MAYRALGEEPSMRAYGNWSLTLAGLFNSRIREVKEVLYQFRDPFVVDTSKFEDAFEDPVPLGRSPWSFRGGLRVPTTEPLCAHSRCASQGCRFLSD
;
A
#
# COMPACT_ATOMS: atom_id res chain seq x y z
N MET A 1 0.07 -1.16 13.77
CA MET A 1 -0.24 0.14 13.13
C MET A 1 -1.76 0.34 12.99
N ALA A 2 -2.50 -0.59 12.37
CA ALA A 2 -3.96 -0.44 12.16
C ALA A 2 -4.78 -0.15 13.45
N TYR A 3 -4.67 -0.98 14.49
CA TYR A 3 -5.39 -0.78 15.77
C TYR A 3 -5.04 0.55 16.46
N ARG A 4 -3.76 0.95 16.39
CA ARG A 4 -3.29 2.22 16.96
C ARG A 4 -3.88 3.44 16.23
N ALA A 5 -4.04 3.37 14.92
CA ALA A 5 -4.68 4.44 14.13
C ALA A 5 -6.17 4.59 14.46
N LEU A 6 -6.81 3.52 14.94
CA LEU A 6 -8.21 3.52 15.38
C LEU A 6 -8.37 3.84 16.87
N GLY A 7 -7.28 3.98 17.63
CA GLY A 7 -7.31 4.19 19.08
C GLY A 7 -7.82 2.97 19.87
N GLU A 8 -7.88 1.79 19.26
CA GLU A 8 -8.37 0.56 19.90
C GLU A 8 -7.23 -0.33 20.40
N GLU A 9 -7.47 -1.03 21.51
CA GLU A 9 -6.57 -2.08 21.98
C GLU A 9 -6.74 -3.35 21.13
N PRO A 10 -5.65 -3.92 20.60
CA PRO A 10 -5.73 -5.12 19.78
C PRO A 10 -6.09 -6.33 20.63
N SER A 11 -7.28 -6.88 20.43
CA SER A 11 -7.67 -8.18 20.97
C SER A 11 -7.62 -9.25 19.88
N MET A 12 -6.65 -10.16 19.95
CA MET A 12 -6.51 -11.28 19.02
C MET A 12 -6.74 -12.60 19.74
N ARG A 13 -7.54 -13.50 19.13
CA ARG A 13 -7.64 -14.91 19.53
C ARG A 13 -7.23 -15.80 18.38
N ALA A 14 -6.48 -16.84 18.69
CA ALA A 14 -6.19 -17.89 17.74
C ALA A 14 -7.38 -18.86 17.65
N TYR A 15 -7.77 -19.19 16.43
CA TYR A 15 -8.83 -20.15 16.12
C TYR A 15 -8.23 -21.32 15.35
N GLY A 16 -8.63 -22.54 15.69
CA GLY A 16 -8.17 -23.75 15.02
C GLY A 16 -8.87 -23.97 13.68
N ASN A 17 -8.30 -24.84 12.83
CA ASN A 17 -8.93 -25.18 11.56
C ASN A 17 -10.33 -25.83 11.74
N TRP A 18 -10.52 -26.61 12.82
CA TRP A 18 -11.84 -27.18 13.14
C TRP A 18 -12.87 -26.08 13.39
N SER A 19 -12.49 -24.97 14.05
CA SER A 19 -13.44 -23.94 14.48
C SER A 19 -13.92 -23.11 13.32
N LEU A 20 -13.01 -22.81 12.40
CA LEU A 20 -13.34 -22.19 11.13
C LEU A 20 -14.20 -23.13 10.26
N THR A 21 -13.93 -24.44 10.30
CA THR A 21 -14.75 -25.42 9.57
C THR A 21 -16.18 -25.46 10.09
N LEU A 22 -16.39 -25.53 11.40
CA LEU A 22 -17.72 -25.51 12.00
C LEU A 22 -18.44 -24.17 11.75
N ALA A 23 -17.75 -23.05 11.92
CA ALA A 23 -18.33 -21.74 11.68
C ALA A 23 -18.68 -21.51 10.19
N GLY A 24 -17.92 -22.11 9.27
CA GLY A 24 -18.18 -22.07 7.83
C GLY A 24 -19.46 -22.81 7.39
N LEU A 25 -19.99 -23.73 8.21
CA LEU A 25 -21.29 -24.38 7.93
C LEU A 25 -22.46 -23.40 7.99
N PHE A 26 -22.32 -22.33 8.77
CA PHE A 26 -23.37 -21.34 9.01
C PHE A 26 -23.10 -20.00 8.32
N ASN A 27 -21.87 -19.75 7.84
CA ASN A 27 -21.48 -18.48 7.24
C ASN A 27 -20.54 -18.68 6.05
N SER A 28 -21.01 -18.29 4.86
CA SER A 28 -20.25 -18.41 3.61
C SER A 28 -18.95 -17.61 3.61
N ARG A 29 -18.91 -16.41 4.23
CA ARG A 29 -17.67 -15.61 4.30
C ARG A 29 -16.57 -16.31 5.07
N ILE A 30 -16.90 -17.05 6.13
CA ILE A 30 -15.92 -17.81 6.91
C ILE A 30 -15.36 -18.97 6.08
N ARG A 31 -16.19 -19.61 5.26
CA ARG A 31 -15.76 -20.65 4.33
C ARG A 31 -14.72 -20.12 3.33
N GLU A 32 -14.96 -18.92 2.77
CA GLU A 32 -13.98 -18.28 1.86
C GLU A 32 -12.67 -17.92 2.58
N VAL A 33 -12.74 -17.43 3.82
CA VAL A 33 -11.53 -17.12 4.62
C VAL A 33 -10.66 -18.36 4.83
N LYS A 34 -11.27 -19.53 5.01
CA LYS A 34 -10.54 -20.80 5.16
C LYS A 34 -9.73 -21.14 3.90
N GLU A 35 -10.25 -20.85 2.71
CA GLU A 35 -9.54 -21.08 1.43
C GLU A 35 -8.33 -20.15 1.28
N VAL A 36 -8.45 -18.90 1.72
CA VAL A 36 -7.33 -17.93 1.72
C VAL A 36 -6.27 -18.30 2.76
N LEU A 37 -6.67 -18.89 3.89
CA LEU A 37 -5.77 -19.23 5.00
C LEU A 37 -4.64 -20.19 4.59
N TYR A 38 -4.83 -20.99 3.53
CA TYR A 38 -3.78 -21.86 2.99
C TYR A 38 -2.49 -21.09 2.72
N GLN A 39 -2.60 -19.83 2.28
CA GLN A 39 -1.47 -18.96 1.99
C GLN A 39 -0.59 -18.64 3.21
N PHE A 40 -1.12 -18.82 4.41
CA PHE A 40 -0.40 -18.52 5.65
C PHE A 40 -0.05 -19.77 6.45
N ARG A 41 -0.56 -20.94 6.03
CA ARG A 41 -0.40 -22.18 6.78
C ARG A 41 0.98 -22.79 6.57
N ASP A 42 1.45 -22.77 5.34
CA ASP A 42 2.72 -23.34 4.93
C ASP A 42 3.60 -22.21 4.37
N PRO A 43 4.90 -22.14 4.70
CA PRO A 43 5.77 -21.08 4.21
C PRO A 43 5.88 -21.15 2.68
N PHE A 44 5.60 -20.03 2.00
CA PHE A 44 5.86 -19.90 0.57
C PHE A 44 7.37 -19.82 0.31
N VAL A 45 8.02 -20.98 0.20
CA VAL A 45 9.40 -21.07 -0.24
C VAL A 45 9.42 -21.05 -1.77
N VAL A 46 9.84 -19.93 -2.34
CA VAL A 46 10.08 -19.79 -3.77
C VAL A 46 11.56 -20.04 -4.03
N ASP A 47 11.87 -21.02 -4.88
CA ASP A 47 13.24 -21.28 -5.33
C ASP A 47 13.67 -20.18 -6.32
N THR A 48 14.64 -19.36 -5.90
CA THR A 48 15.15 -18.23 -6.69
C THR A 48 16.26 -18.62 -7.67
N SER A 49 16.79 -19.85 -7.61
CA SER A 49 17.92 -20.29 -8.47
C SER A 49 17.64 -20.10 -9.96
N LYS A 50 16.43 -20.47 -10.41
CA LYS A 50 15.98 -20.30 -11.80
C LYS A 50 15.88 -18.83 -12.23
N PHE A 51 15.60 -17.93 -11.29
CA PHE A 51 15.50 -16.51 -11.57
C PHE A 51 16.88 -15.85 -11.56
N GLU A 52 17.78 -16.29 -10.70
CA GLU A 52 19.18 -15.86 -10.66
C GLU A 52 19.93 -16.27 -11.93
N ASP A 53 19.67 -17.48 -12.45
CA ASP A 53 20.26 -17.97 -13.72
C ASP A 53 19.74 -17.22 -14.95
N ALA A 54 18.49 -16.73 -14.91
CA ALA A 54 17.85 -16.04 -16.02
C ALA A 54 17.98 -14.51 -15.97
N PHE A 55 18.20 -13.94 -14.78
CA PHE A 55 18.26 -12.51 -14.53
C PHE A 55 19.47 -12.20 -13.63
N GLU A 56 20.51 -11.59 -14.20
CA GLU A 56 21.82 -11.35 -13.57
C GLU A 56 21.82 -10.49 -12.29
N ASP A 57 20.73 -9.76 -11.99
CA ASP A 57 20.69 -8.82 -10.85
C ASP A 57 19.28 -8.72 -10.23
N PRO A 58 18.89 -9.65 -9.33
CA PRO A 58 17.67 -9.50 -8.56
C PRO A 58 17.77 -8.24 -7.70
N VAL A 59 16.85 -7.29 -7.91
CA VAL A 59 16.85 -6.02 -7.18
C VAL A 59 16.84 -6.31 -5.67
N PRO A 60 17.89 -5.94 -4.92
CA PRO A 60 17.98 -6.29 -3.51
C PRO A 60 16.84 -5.62 -2.73
N LEU A 61 16.26 -6.35 -1.78
CA LEU A 61 15.19 -5.88 -0.90
C LEU A 61 15.69 -4.67 -0.10
N GLY A 62 15.38 -3.47 -0.61
CA GLY A 62 15.89 -2.19 -0.10
C GLY A 62 16.12 -1.14 -1.18
N ARG A 63 16.28 -1.55 -2.44
CA ARG A 63 16.38 -0.65 -3.60
C ARG A 63 15.03 -0.60 -4.31
N SER A 64 14.21 0.42 -4.04
CA SER A 64 12.94 0.56 -4.78
C SER A 64 13.23 0.92 -6.25
N PRO A 65 12.66 0.18 -7.23
CA PRO A 65 12.79 0.51 -8.65
C PRO A 65 12.14 1.87 -9.01
N TRP A 66 11.21 2.32 -8.15
CA TRP A 66 10.52 3.60 -8.27
C TRP A 66 11.38 4.80 -7.84
N SER A 67 12.64 4.59 -7.45
CA SER A 67 13.65 5.66 -7.39
C SER A 67 14.16 6.00 -8.79
N PHE A 68 13.26 6.37 -9.69
CA PHE A 68 13.66 7.06 -10.90
C PHE A 68 14.22 8.42 -10.48
N ARG A 69 15.54 8.59 -10.62
CA ARG A 69 16.24 9.87 -10.54
C ARG A 69 15.91 10.67 -11.80
N GLY A 70 14.66 11.11 -11.87
CA GLY A 70 14.07 11.80 -12.99
C GLY A 70 12.68 12.20 -12.54
N GLY A 71 12.62 13.27 -11.75
CA GLY A 71 11.38 13.75 -11.15
C GLY A 71 10.30 13.87 -12.22
N LEU A 72 9.25 13.05 -12.10
CA LEU A 72 7.97 13.37 -12.70
C LEU A 72 7.56 14.69 -12.06
N ARG A 73 7.77 15.80 -12.77
CA ARG A 73 7.08 17.05 -12.46
C ARG A 73 5.60 16.76 -12.67
N VAL A 74 4.92 16.38 -11.60
CA VAL A 74 3.48 16.55 -11.50
C VAL A 74 3.28 18.05 -11.70
N PRO A 75 2.57 18.51 -12.75
CA PRO A 75 2.23 19.92 -12.83
C PRO A 75 1.31 20.20 -11.64
N THR A 76 1.85 20.80 -10.58
CA THR A 76 0.98 21.47 -9.63
C THR A 76 0.31 22.58 -10.42
N THR A 77 -0.99 22.47 -10.61
CA THR A 77 -1.83 23.61 -10.94
C THR A 77 -1.97 24.44 -9.67
N GLU A 78 -0.88 25.09 -9.28
CA GLU A 78 -0.90 26.21 -8.35
C GLU A 78 -0.29 27.40 -9.09
N PRO A 79 -1.01 28.53 -9.17
CA PRO A 79 -0.45 29.71 -9.78
C PRO A 79 0.73 30.19 -8.93
N LEU A 80 1.89 30.23 -9.57
CA LEU A 80 3.11 30.89 -9.11
C LEU A 80 2.83 32.39 -8.87
N CYS A 81 2.31 32.71 -7.69
CA CYS A 81 2.46 34.05 -7.10
C CYS A 81 3.64 34.02 -6.13
N ALA A 82 4.83 33.87 -6.68
CA ALA A 82 6.07 34.10 -5.93
C ALA A 82 7.01 34.90 -6.82
N HIS A 83 6.84 36.24 -6.83
CA HIS A 83 7.87 37.27 -7.06
C HIS A 83 7.23 38.65 -6.78
N SER A 84 7.14 39.00 -5.49
CA SER A 84 7.34 40.33 -4.86
C SER A 84 6.98 41.67 -5.55
N ARG A 85 6.18 41.74 -6.62
CA ARG A 85 5.86 43.02 -7.30
C ARG A 85 4.40 43.21 -7.72
N CYS A 86 3.45 42.58 -7.04
CA CYS A 86 2.01 42.83 -7.24
C CYS A 86 1.37 43.62 -6.09
N ALA A 87 2.09 44.61 -5.54
CA ALA A 87 1.62 45.41 -4.40
C ALA A 87 1.58 46.93 -4.64
N SER A 88 1.96 47.44 -5.83
CA SER A 88 2.05 48.90 -6.04
C SER A 88 1.35 49.46 -7.28
N GLN A 89 0.77 48.66 -8.16
CA GLN A 89 -0.07 49.18 -9.26
C GLN A 89 -1.28 48.25 -9.43
N GLY A 90 -2.47 48.83 -9.30
CA GLY A 90 -3.74 48.13 -9.05
C GLY A 90 -4.06 46.99 -10.01
N CYS A 91 -4.27 45.80 -9.44
CA CYS A 91 -5.06 44.76 -10.08
C CYS A 91 -6.54 45.08 -9.83
N ARG A 92 -7.15 45.72 -10.82
CA ARG A 92 -8.60 45.86 -10.90
C ARG A 92 -9.19 44.46 -11.11
N PHE A 93 -9.90 43.95 -10.11
CA PHE A 93 -10.62 42.68 -10.17
C PHE A 93 -11.73 42.82 -11.21
N LEU A 94 -11.74 42.00 -12.25
CA LEU A 94 -12.85 41.92 -13.20
C LEU A 94 -13.70 40.71 -12.81
N SER A 95 -15.00 41.00 -12.66
CA SER A 95 -16.17 40.09 -12.62
C SER A 95 -16.72 39.70 -11.25
N ASP A 96 -17.90 40.29 -11.02
CA ASP A 96 -19.00 40.12 -10.03
C ASP A 96 -18.68 39.89 -8.54
#